data_AF-A0A351EJC0-F1
#
_entry.id   AF-A0A351EJC0-F1
#
_cell.length_a   1.000
_cell.length_b   1.000
_cell.length_c   1.000
_cell.angle_alpha   90.00
_cell.angle_beta   90.00
_cell.angle_gamma   90.00
#
_symmetry.space_group_name_H-M   'P 1'
#
loop_
_entity.id
_entity.type
_entity.pdbx_description
1 polymer ?
#
loop_
_entity_poly.entity_id
_entity_poly.type
_entity_poly.pdbx_seq_one_letter_code
_entity_poly.pdbx_strand_id
1 'polypeptide(L)'
;MQEAVTAVLGEINFDPNELHAKYLSERDKRVRDDHNEQYVETSGEFAKYLDDPYEASVEREPLFDEVEIVIIGGGFGGLLMGGRLREAGFSDIRVIERGGDFGGTWYWNRYPGAMCDVESYCYLPMLEELDYIPKHKYSFAPEIMQHTQNIGHHYGLYEKACFSTSVTKLTWD
;
A
#
# COMPACT_ATOMS: atom_id res chain seq x y z
N MET A 1 -17.57 -24.80 23.62
CA MET A 1 -17.66 -23.84 22.50
C MET A 1 -19.10 -23.55 22.11
N GLN A 2 -19.97 -24.56 22.01
CA GLN A 2 -21.42 -24.39 21.82
C GLN A 2 -22.02 -23.27 22.68
N GLU A 3 -21.91 -23.37 24.01
CA GLU A 3 -22.49 -22.41 24.94
C GLU A 3 -22.00 -20.97 24.71
N ALA A 4 -20.71 -20.79 24.44
CA ALA A 4 -20.12 -19.48 24.17
C ALA A 4 -20.61 -18.88 22.85
N VAL A 5 -20.75 -19.70 21.80
CA VAL A 5 -21.25 -19.24 20.50
C VAL A 5 -22.74 -18.90 20.59
N THR A 6 -23.54 -19.73 21.24
CA THR A 6 -24.97 -19.48 21.48
C THR A 6 -25.19 -18.23 22.34
N ALA A 7 -24.32 -17.96 23.33
CA ALA A 7 -24.42 -16.75 24.15
C ALA A 7 -24.22 -15.45 23.34
N VAL A 8 -23.48 -15.50 22.22
CA VAL A 8 -23.19 -14.33 21.38
C VAL A 8 -24.18 -14.21 20.22
N LEU A 9 -24.46 -15.32 19.54
CA LEU A 9 -25.24 -15.34 18.29
C LEU A 9 -26.72 -15.70 18.49
N GLY A 10 -27.11 -16.16 19.69
CA GLY A 10 -28.45 -16.68 19.96
C GLY A 10 -28.61 -18.11 19.42
N GLU A 11 -29.83 -18.44 18.99
CA GLU A 11 -30.14 -19.75 18.43
C GLU A 11 -29.38 -19.98 17.12
N ILE A 12 -28.67 -21.10 17.03
CA ILE A 12 -27.84 -21.46 15.87
C ILE A 12 -28.34 -22.76 15.26
N ASN A 13 -28.25 -22.85 13.93
CA ASN A 13 -28.71 -24.00 13.14
C ASN A 13 -27.58 -24.94 12.69
N PHE A 14 -26.41 -24.85 13.33
CA PHE A 14 -25.24 -25.68 13.06
C PHE A 14 -24.57 -26.11 14.38
N ASP A 15 -23.72 -27.13 14.35
CA ASP A 15 -22.86 -27.53 15.48
C ASP A 15 -21.49 -26.81 15.39
N PRO A 16 -21.24 -25.78 16.20
CA PRO A 16 -19.94 -25.16 16.38
C PRO A 16 -18.77 -26.15 16.48
N ASN A 17 -18.91 -27.23 17.26
CA ASN A 17 -17.80 -28.16 17.46
C ASN A 17 -17.44 -28.90 16.17
N GLU A 18 -18.46 -29.29 15.38
CA GLU A 18 -18.25 -29.87 14.05
C GLU A 18 -17.59 -28.86 13.09
N LEU A 19 -18.07 -27.61 13.07
CA LEU A 19 -17.48 -26.55 12.25
C LEU A 19 -16.00 -26.30 12.61
N HIS A 20 -15.68 -26.26 13.90
CA HIS A 20 -14.31 -26.08 14.36
C HIS A 20 -13.42 -27.27 14.02
N ALA A 21 -13.93 -28.50 14.16
CA ALA A 21 -13.20 -29.69 13.72
C ALA A 21 -12.90 -29.63 12.22
N LYS A 22 -13.84 -29.14 11.40
CA LYS A 22 -13.62 -28.90 9.97
C LYS A 22 -12.54 -27.84 9.72
N TYR A 23 -12.54 -26.74 10.47
CA TYR A 23 -11.48 -25.72 10.38
C TYR A 23 -10.10 -26.26 10.72
N LEU A 24 -9.98 -27.05 11.79
CA LEU A 24 -8.72 -27.70 12.17
C LEU A 24 -8.26 -28.65 11.08
N SER A 25 -9.15 -29.49 10.54
CA SER A 25 -8.83 -30.40 9.45
C SER A 25 -8.34 -29.68 8.18
N GLU A 26 -8.94 -28.54 7.80
CA GLU A 26 -8.49 -27.76 6.65
C GLU A 26 -7.18 -27.01 6.90
N ARG A 27 -6.96 -26.51 8.13
CA ARG A 27 -5.69 -25.91 8.56
C ARG A 27 -4.57 -26.94 8.46
N ASP A 28 -4.76 -28.13 9.05
CA ASP A 28 -3.73 -29.16 9.19
C ASP A 28 -3.25 -29.71 7.84
N LYS A 29 -4.06 -29.63 6.78
CA LYS A 29 -3.63 -29.93 5.40
C LYS A 29 -2.54 -29.01 4.86
N ARG A 30 -2.40 -27.81 5.44
CA ARG A 30 -1.58 -26.71 4.91
C ARG A 30 -0.55 -26.21 5.92
N VAL A 31 -0.54 -26.74 7.15
CA VAL A 31 0.53 -26.45 8.11
C VAL A 31 1.81 -27.08 7.56
N ARG A 32 2.86 -26.27 7.51
CA ARG A 32 4.20 -26.70 7.09
C ARG A 32 5.21 -26.34 8.17
N ASP A 33 6.19 -27.22 8.34
CA ASP A 33 7.25 -27.06 9.35
C ASP A 33 8.32 -26.03 8.94
N ASP A 34 8.43 -25.73 7.64
CA ASP A 34 9.34 -24.72 7.10
C ASP A 34 8.78 -23.29 7.16
N HIS A 35 7.52 -23.12 7.58
CA HIS A 35 6.89 -21.81 7.85
C HIS A 35 7.16 -20.78 6.73
N ASN A 36 7.83 -19.67 7.01
CA ASN A 36 8.11 -18.62 6.02
C ASN A 36 9.26 -18.98 5.08
N GLU A 37 10.11 -19.96 5.42
CA GLU A 37 11.22 -20.42 4.58
C GLU A 37 10.74 -21.14 3.31
N GLN A 38 9.44 -21.44 3.21
CA GLN A 38 8.82 -21.92 1.98
C GLN A 38 8.86 -20.88 0.85
N TYR A 39 9.03 -19.60 1.17
CA TYR A 39 9.13 -18.51 0.21
C TYR A 39 10.60 -18.19 -0.07
N VAL A 40 10.94 -18.06 -1.34
CA VAL A 40 12.28 -17.65 -1.77
C VAL A 40 12.24 -16.19 -2.22
N GLU A 41 13.29 -15.45 -1.90
CA GLU A 41 13.44 -14.09 -2.38
C GLU A 41 13.64 -14.08 -3.89
N THR A 42 12.98 -13.15 -4.57
CA THR A 42 13.12 -12.88 -6.00
C THR A 42 14.51 -12.27 -6.28
N SER A 43 15.53 -13.11 -6.38
CA SER A 43 16.94 -12.74 -6.54
C SER A 43 17.60 -13.44 -7.73
N GLY A 44 18.85 -13.09 -8.04
CA GLY A 44 19.60 -13.69 -9.15
C GLY A 44 18.89 -13.50 -10.50
N GLU A 45 18.66 -14.58 -11.24
CA GLU A 45 17.96 -14.56 -12.53
C GLU A 45 16.52 -14.04 -12.45
N PHE A 46 15.91 -14.08 -11.26
CA PHE A 46 14.55 -13.60 -11.01
C PHE A 46 14.49 -12.14 -10.59
N ALA A 47 15.62 -11.50 -10.26
CA ALA A 47 15.66 -10.11 -9.77
C ALA A 47 14.94 -9.12 -10.70
N LYS A 48 14.96 -9.37 -12.01
CA LYS A 48 14.24 -8.58 -13.03
C LYS A 48 12.74 -8.45 -12.80
N TYR A 49 12.12 -9.36 -12.05
CA TYR A 49 10.70 -9.27 -11.71
C TYR A 49 10.41 -8.23 -10.62
N LEU A 50 11.45 -7.68 -9.99
CA LEU A 50 11.35 -6.56 -9.07
C LEU A 50 11.62 -5.21 -9.74
N ASP A 51 12.02 -5.21 -11.02
CA ASP A 51 12.23 -3.98 -11.78
C ASP A 51 10.90 -3.28 -12.06
N ASP A 52 10.96 -1.96 -12.26
CA ASP A 52 9.81 -1.18 -12.68
C ASP A 52 9.41 -1.53 -14.12
N PRO A 53 8.23 -2.15 -14.35
CA PRO A 53 7.81 -2.51 -15.69
C PRO A 53 7.13 -1.34 -16.42
N TYR A 54 6.87 -0.22 -15.74
CA TYR A 54 6.07 0.88 -16.25
C TYR A 54 6.91 2.09 -16.66
N GLU A 55 7.91 2.43 -15.87
CA GLU A 55 8.80 3.56 -16.14
C GLU A 55 10.26 3.10 -16.20
N ALA A 56 11.00 3.67 -17.16
CA ALA A 56 12.45 3.48 -17.19
C ALA A 56 13.09 4.27 -16.04
N SER A 57 14.11 3.70 -15.41
CA SER A 57 14.88 4.42 -14.40
C SER A 57 15.51 5.67 -15.00
N VAL A 58 15.26 6.82 -14.39
CA VAL A 58 15.86 8.09 -14.80
C VAL A 58 17.24 8.22 -14.16
N GLU A 59 18.28 8.34 -14.98
CA GLU A 59 19.60 8.71 -14.47
C GLU A 59 19.58 10.14 -13.93
N ARG A 60 20.07 10.32 -12.70
CA ARG A 60 20.19 11.62 -12.04
C ARG A 60 21.42 11.64 -11.15
N GLU A 61 21.95 12.84 -10.92
CA GLU A 61 23.05 13.02 -9.99
C GLU A 61 22.65 12.60 -8.56
N PRO A 62 23.55 11.99 -7.78
CA PRO A 62 23.28 11.67 -6.40
C PRO A 62 22.98 12.93 -5.57
N LEU A 63 22.03 12.81 -4.64
CA LEU A 63 21.69 13.86 -3.69
C LEU A 63 22.52 13.69 -2.41
N PHE A 64 23.25 14.73 -2.03
CA PHE A 64 24.04 14.81 -0.79
C PHE A 64 23.61 16.01 0.06
N ASP A 65 22.30 16.22 0.16
CA ASP A 65 21.67 17.34 0.83
C ASP A 65 20.95 16.92 2.12
N GLU A 66 20.55 17.91 2.90
CA GLU A 66 19.74 17.76 4.10
C GLU A 66 18.33 18.26 3.82
N VAL A 67 17.35 17.61 4.41
CA VAL A 67 15.94 18.06 4.41
C VAL A 67 15.38 17.93 5.81
N GLU A 68 14.42 18.79 6.14
CA GLU A 68 13.75 18.77 7.44
C GLU A 68 13.00 17.45 7.69
N ILE A 69 12.28 16.94 6.69
CA ILE A 69 11.49 15.71 6.80
C ILE A 69 11.68 14.81 5.58
N VAL A 70 12.00 13.54 5.85
CA VAL A 70 12.01 12.46 4.84
C VAL A 70 10.83 11.52 5.06
N ILE A 71 10.08 11.27 4.00
CA ILE A 71 9.03 10.26 3.93
C ILE A 71 9.51 9.15 3.00
N ILE A 72 9.47 7.91 3.47
CA ILE A 72 9.82 6.73 2.66
C ILE A 72 8.52 6.06 2.21
N GLY A 73 8.30 6.01 0.90
CA GLY A 73 7.11 5.50 0.24
C GLY A 73 6.19 6.60 -0.26
N GLY A 74 5.82 6.51 -1.54
CA GLY A 74 4.92 7.39 -2.28
C GLY A 74 3.51 6.82 -2.46
N GLY A 75 3.11 5.84 -1.65
CA GLY A 75 1.72 5.37 -1.57
C GLY A 75 0.83 6.28 -0.72
N PHE A 76 -0.42 5.87 -0.48
CA PHE A 76 -1.37 6.65 0.32
C PHE A 76 -0.84 7.05 1.70
N GLY A 77 -0.10 6.18 2.39
CA GLY A 77 0.49 6.53 3.70
C GLY A 77 1.46 7.71 3.60
N GLY A 78 2.35 7.71 2.61
CA GLY A 78 3.29 8.81 2.40
C GLY A 78 2.62 10.08 1.88
N LEU A 79 1.64 9.95 0.99
CA LEU A 79 0.84 11.07 0.50
C LEU A 79 0.01 11.73 1.61
N LEU A 80 -0.62 10.94 2.48
CA LEU A 80 -1.33 11.44 3.66
C LEU A 80 -0.38 12.17 4.60
N MET A 81 0.77 11.57 4.91
CA MET A 81 1.78 12.21 5.75
C MET A 81 2.26 13.54 5.14
N GLY A 82 2.62 13.53 3.85
CA GLY A 82 3.05 14.73 3.13
C GLY A 82 1.99 15.81 3.12
N GLY A 83 0.74 15.47 2.82
CA GLY A 83 -0.37 16.42 2.82
C GLY A 83 -0.61 17.04 4.20
N ARG A 84 -0.67 16.23 5.26
CA ARG A 84 -0.85 16.75 6.63
C ARG A 84 0.32 17.59 7.11
N LEU A 85 1.56 17.28 6.71
CA LEU A 85 2.72 18.11 7.02
C LEU A 85 2.67 19.44 6.28
N ARG A 86 2.25 19.46 5.01
CA ARG A 86 2.02 20.69 4.25
C ARG A 86 0.96 21.58 4.91
N GLU A 87 -0.16 21.00 5.35
CA GLU A 87 -1.19 21.72 6.11
C GLU A 87 -0.66 22.28 7.43
N ALA A 88 0.25 21.57 8.10
CA ALA A 88 0.92 22.01 9.31
C ALA A 88 2.00 23.09 9.07
N GLY A 89 2.26 23.48 7.81
CA GLY A 89 3.20 24.54 7.45
C GLY A 89 4.62 24.07 7.15
N PHE A 90 4.90 22.76 7.17
CA PHE A 90 6.19 22.24 6.76
C PHE A 90 6.34 22.33 5.24
N SER A 91 7.48 22.86 4.80
CA SER A 91 7.74 23.08 3.38
C SER A 91 8.89 22.24 2.80
N ASP A 92 9.82 21.81 3.67
CA ASP A 92 11.00 21.05 3.28
C ASP A 92 10.81 19.55 3.52
N ILE A 93 9.97 18.94 2.67
CA ILE A 93 9.59 17.53 2.75
C ILE A 93 10.10 16.83 1.50
N ARG A 94 10.85 15.73 1.68
CA ARG A 94 11.25 14.83 0.59
C ARG A 94 10.50 13.51 0.70
N VAL A 95 9.88 13.08 -0.40
CA VAL A 95 9.34 11.73 -0.53
C VAL A 95 10.30 10.88 -1.34
N ILE A 96 10.77 9.77 -0.81
CA ILE A 96 11.60 8.79 -1.52
C ILE A 96 10.73 7.59 -1.89
N GLU A 97 10.63 7.28 -3.18
CA GLU A 97 9.79 6.20 -3.69
C GLU A 97 10.56 5.36 -4.71
N ARG A 98 10.39 4.03 -4.62
CA ARG A 98 11.03 3.07 -5.51
C ARG A 98 10.46 3.14 -6.92
N GLY A 99 9.15 3.31 -7.05
CA GLY A 99 8.47 3.43 -8.33
C GLY A 99 8.76 4.75 -9.03
N GLY A 100 8.45 4.81 -10.33
CA GLY A 100 8.59 6.02 -11.14
C GLY A 100 7.60 7.15 -10.83
N ASP A 101 6.57 6.92 -10.01
CA ASP A 101 5.55 7.93 -9.66
C ASP A 101 4.91 7.59 -8.30
N PHE A 102 4.06 8.48 -7.78
CA PHE A 102 3.20 8.20 -6.64
C PHE A 102 2.21 7.08 -6.93
N GLY A 103 1.74 6.41 -5.88
CA GLY A 103 0.68 5.41 -5.95
C GLY A 103 0.94 4.19 -5.09
N GLY A 104 2.21 3.88 -4.80
CA GLY A 104 2.60 2.71 -4.02
C GLY A 104 1.96 1.45 -4.59
N THR A 105 1.14 0.75 -3.81
CA THR A 105 0.35 -0.41 -4.29
C THR A 105 -0.33 -0.15 -5.64
N TRP A 106 -0.91 1.02 -5.85
CA TRP A 106 -1.67 1.36 -7.07
C TRP A 106 -0.79 1.79 -8.24
N TYR A 107 0.46 2.16 -7.96
CA TYR A 107 1.50 2.30 -8.98
C TYR A 107 1.90 0.94 -9.52
N TRP A 108 2.20 0.00 -8.62
CA TRP A 108 2.75 -1.32 -8.95
C TRP A 108 1.72 -2.32 -9.48
N ASN A 109 0.47 -2.27 -9.03
CA ASN A 109 -0.55 -3.25 -9.38
C ASN A 109 -1.48 -2.72 -10.48
N ARG A 110 -1.12 -2.98 -11.74
CA ARG A 110 -1.93 -2.62 -12.93
C ARG A 110 -2.42 -3.83 -13.72
N TYR A 111 -2.60 -4.98 -13.07
CA TYR A 111 -3.15 -6.16 -13.72
C TYR A 111 -4.62 -5.95 -14.11
N PRO A 112 -5.12 -6.60 -15.19
CA PRO A 112 -6.51 -6.44 -15.62
C PRO A 112 -7.51 -6.79 -14.52
N GLY A 113 -8.42 -5.87 -14.20
CA GLY A 113 -9.45 -6.04 -13.18
C GLY A 113 -9.02 -5.68 -11.75
N ALA A 114 -7.81 -5.15 -11.55
CA ALA A 114 -7.39 -4.62 -10.25
C ALA A 114 -8.35 -3.54 -9.74
N MET A 115 -8.80 -3.66 -8.49
CA MET A 115 -9.74 -2.77 -7.82
C MET A 115 -9.55 -2.83 -6.31
N CYS A 116 -10.03 -1.83 -5.57
CA CYS A 116 -10.12 -1.93 -4.11
C CYS A 116 -11.28 -2.84 -3.70
N ASP A 117 -11.16 -3.49 -2.54
CA ASP A 117 -12.17 -4.36 -1.93
C ASP A 117 -13.00 -3.64 -0.84
N VAL A 118 -12.49 -2.50 -0.34
CA VAL A 118 -13.21 -1.57 0.52
C VAL A 118 -13.92 -0.51 -0.33
N GLU A 119 -15.12 -0.11 0.09
CA GLU A 119 -15.89 0.94 -0.58
C GLU A 119 -15.07 2.22 -0.75
N SER A 120 -15.09 2.80 -1.95
CA SER A 120 -14.22 3.91 -2.35
C SER A 120 -14.35 5.14 -1.47
N TYR A 121 -15.56 5.44 -0.98
CA TYR A 121 -15.80 6.56 -0.06
C TYR A 121 -15.10 6.40 1.30
N CYS A 122 -14.80 5.15 1.68
CA CYS A 122 -14.09 4.83 2.92
C CYS A 122 -12.60 4.59 2.70
N TYR A 123 -12.23 4.14 1.49
CA TYR A 123 -10.86 3.73 1.17
C TYR A 123 -10.00 4.86 0.59
N LEU A 124 -10.56 5.68 -0.31
CA LEU A 124 -9.82 6.75 -0.95
C LEU A 124 -9.65 7.91 0.03
N PRO A 125 -8.41 8.32 0.36
CA PRO A 125 -8.20 9.42 1.28
C PRO A 125 -8.47 10.77 0.62
N MET A 126 -8.69 11.80 1.43
CA MET A 126 -8.72 13.19 0.98
C MET A 126 -9.77 13.53 -0.09
N LEU A 127 -10.92 12.84 -0.06
CA LEU A 127 -12.01 13.09 -1.02
C LEU A 127 -12.57 14.50 -0.88
N GLU A 128 -12.74 15.00 0.34
CA GLU A 128 -13.27 16.34 0.60
C GLU A 128 -12.27 17.44 0.22
N GLU A 129 -10.99 17.27 0.58
CA GLU A 129 -9.93 18.23 0.27
C GLU A 129 -9.70 18.39 -1.24
N LEU A 130 -9.97 17.33 -2.01
CA LEU A 130 -9.86 17.35 -3.46
C LEU A 130 -11.18 17.59 -4.20
N ASP A 131 -12.31 17.75 -3.48
CA ASP A 131 -13.67 17.78 -4.06
C ASP A 131 -13.89 16.64 -5.07
N TYR A 132 -13.44 15.44 -4.70
CA TYR A 132 -13.45 14.28 -5.57
C TYR A 132 -14.55 13.29 -5.20
N ILE A 133 -15.36 12.92 -6.19
CA ILE A 133 -16.39 11.89 -6.06
C ILE A 133 -15.94 10.65 -6.84
N PRO A 134 -15.68 9.51 -6.17
CA PRO A 134 -15.35 8.27 -6.84
C PRO A 134 -16.45 7.83 -7.82
N LYS A 135 -16.04 7.38 -9.01
CA LYS A 135 -16.91 6.96 -10.12
C LYS A 135 -17.61 5.62 -9.84
N HIS A 136 -17.02 4.81 -8.96
CA HIS A 136 -17.52 3.47 -8.63
C HIS A 136 -17.62 3.32 -7.11
N LYS A 137 -18.55 2.47 -6.66
CA LYS A 137 -18.60 2.04 -5.26
C LYS A 137 -17.30 1.36 -4.82
N TYR A 138 -16.64 0.65 -5.73
CA TYR A 138 -15.32 0.06 -5.56
C TYR A 138 -14.46 0.45 -6.75
N SER A 139 -13.46 1.30 -6.53
CA SER A 139 -12.67 1.94 -7.58
C SER A 139 -11.68 0.98 -8.21
N PHE A 140 -11.55 1.06 -9.53
CA PHE A 140 -10.54 0.32 -10.28
C PHE A 140 -9.17 0.99 -10.14
N ALA A 141 -8.10 0.20 -10.23
CA ALA A 141 -6.72 0.68 -10.06
C ALA A 141 -6.37 1.96 -10.85
N PRO A 142 -6.81 2.16 -12.12
CA PRO A 142 -6.51 3.41 -12.83
C PRO A 142 -7.12 4.67 -12.20
N GLU A 143 -8.31 4.55 -11.61
CA GLU A 143 -8.95 5.65 -10.88
C GLU A 143 -8.18 5.98 -9.61
N ILE A 144 -7.77 4.94 -8.88
CA ILE A 144 -7.02 5.08 -7.63
C ILE A 144 -5.62 5.68 -7.90
N MET A 145 -4.95 5.21 -8.95
CA MET A 145 -3.68 5.75 -9.42
C MET A 145 -3.82 7.24 -9.75
N GLN A 146 -4.83 7.63 -10.54
CA GLN A 146 -5.09 9.05 -10.82
C GLN A 146 -5.32 9.85 -9.54
N HIS A 147 -6.04 9.30 -8.56
CA HIS A 147 -6.28 9.96 -7.29
C HIS A 147 -4.99 10.19 -6.49
N THR A 148 -4.06 9.23 -6.51
CA THR A 148 -2.75 9.40 -5.86
C THR A 148 -1.92 10.53 -6.46
N GLN A 149 -1.96 10.67 -7.80
CA GLN A 149 -1.33 11.78 -8.50
C GLN A 149 -2.02 13.11 -8.16
N ASN A 150 -3.35 13.12 -8.11
CA ASN A 150 -4.12 14.32 -7.73
C ASN A 150 -3.72 14.81 -6.32
N ILE A 151 -3.57 13.91 -5.34
CA ILE A 151 -3.09 14.26 -4.00
C ILE A 151 -1.66 14.83 -4.06
N GLY A 152 -0.76 14.16 -4.79
CA GLY A 152 0.62 14.61 -4.97
C GLY A 152 0.72 16.02 -5.56
N HIS A 153 -0.13 16.34 -6.53
CA HIS A 153 -0.23 17.68 -7.13
C HIS A 153 -0.87 18.70 -6.17
N HIS A 154 -1.98 18.34 -5.51
CA HIS A 154 -2.71 19.24 -4.61
C HIS A 154 -1.81 19.78 -3.49
N TYR A 155 -0.97 18.92 -2.91
CA TYR A 155 -0.05 19.29 -1.83
C TYR A 155 1.37 19.63 -2.29
N GLY A 156 1.62 19.72 -3.60
CA GLY A 156 2.93 20.06 -4.15
C GLY A 156 4.04 19.09 -3.71
N LEU A 157 3.74 17.80 -3.62
CA LEU A 157 4.69 16.77 -3.14
C LEU A 157 5.66 16.32 -4.24
N TYR A 158 5.34 16.59 -5.51
CA TYR A 158 6.21 16.26 -6.65
C TYR A 158 7.54 17.03 -6.65
N GLU A 159 7.58 18.25 -6.13
CA GLU A 159 8.74 19.16 -6.26
C GLU A 159 10.04 18.56 -5.69
N LYS A 160 9.94 17.85 -4.56
CA LYS A 160 11.06 17.21 -3.89
C LYS A 160 10.95 15.69 -3.87
N ALA A 161 10.06 15.12 -4.69
CA ALA A 161 9.94 13.68 -4.81
C ALA A 161 11.17 13.07 -5.46
N CYS A 162 11.57 11.92 -4.94
CA CYS A 162 12.77 11.20 -5.29
C CYS A 162 12.34 9.78 -5.74
N PHE A 163 11.79 9.71 -6.95
CA PHE A 163 11.29 8.49 -7.59
C PHE A 163 12.42 7.58 -8.08
N SER A 164 12.09 6.35 -8.49
CA SER A 164 13.07 5.35 -8.94
C SER A 164 14.18 5.09 -7.90
N THR A 165 13.87 5.18 -6.61
CA THR A 165 14.86 5.18 -5.51
C THR A 165 14.45 4.29 -4.37
N SER A 166 15.30 3.31 -4.04
CA SER A 166 15.10 2.46 -2.86
C SER A 166 16.01 2.88 -1.73
N VAL A 167 15.45 3.08 -0.54
CA VAL A 167 16.24 3.26 0.69
C VAL A 167 16.75 1.90 1.14
N THR A 168 18.07 1.76 1.29
CA THR A 168 18.72 0.50 1.67
C THR A 168 19.33 0.54 3.08
N LYS A 169 19.53 1.73 3.65
CA LYS A 169 20.11 1.92 4.97
C LYS A 169 19.63 3.23 5.59
N LEU A 170 19.39 3.21 6.89
CA LEU A 170 19.18 4.38 7.74
C LEU A 170 20.14 4.28 8.92
N THR A 171 20.69 5.42 9.36
CA THR A 171 21.59 5.47 10.52
C THR A 171 21.20 6.69 11.34
N TRP A 172 21.00 6.48 12.64
CA TRP A 172 20.80 7.54 13.60
C TRP A 172 22.16 7.93 14.18
N ASP A 173 22.42 9.23 14.27
CA ASP A 173 23.57 9.79 14.98
C ASP A 173 23.19 10.05 16.45
#